data_AF-A0A2J7W5V5-F1
#
_entry.id   AF-A0A2J7W5V5-F1
#
_cell.length_a   1.000
_cell.length_b   1.000
_cell.length_c   1.000
_cell.angle_alpha   90.00
_cell.angle_beta   90.00
_cell.angle_gamma   90.00
#
_symmetry.space_group_name_H-M   'P 1'
#
loop_
_entity.id
_entity.type
_entity.pdbx_description
1 polymer ?
#
loop_
_entity_poly.entity_id
_entity_poly.type
_entity_poly.pdbx_seq_one_letter_code
_entity_poly.pdbx_strand_id
1 'polypeptide(L)' 'MLDTATKASLLRRNGVALPRLPAEGTQPWRAAVDALFDEYVALRAARSLREAEEARELELLSRLAATSYPRRRITNYA' A
#
# COMPACT_ATOMS: atom_id res chain seq x y z
N MET A 1 -3.12 17.69 10.24
CA MET A 1 -4.22 16.78 9.81
C MET A 1 -4.67 17.24 8.43
N LEU A 2 -4.86 16.34 7.45
CA LEU A 2 -5.31 16.73 6.11
C LEU A 2 -6.72 17.35 6.18
N ASP A 3 -6.97 18.36 5.35
CA ASP A 3 -8.32 18.91 5.18
C ASP A 3 -9.27 17.87 4.55
N THR A 4 -10.54 17.90 4.94
CA THR A 4 -11.56 16.94 4.48
C THR A 4 -11.76 17.00 2.96
N ALA A 5 -11.63 18.18 2.32
CA ALA A 5 -11.71 18.29 0.87
C ALA A 5 -10.55 17.57 0.18
N THR A 6 -9.36 17.64 0.76
CA THR A 6 -8.17 16.95 0.26
C THR A 6 -8.30 15.43 0.45
N LYS A 7 -8.82 14.97 1.59
CA LYS A 7 -9.15 13.55 1.82
C LYS A 7 -10.16 13.03 0.79
N ALA A 8 -11.23 13.77 0.54
CA ALA A 8 -12.23 13.44 -0.46
C ALA A 8 -11.63 13.32 -1.88
N SER A 9 -10.74 14.26 -2.26
CA SER A 9 -10.04 14.20 -3.54
C SER A 9 -9.18 12.94 -3.67
N LEU A 10 -8.43 12.59 -2.62
CA LEU A 10 -7.63 11.36 -2.59
C LEU A 10 -8.50 10.11 -2.73
N LEU A 11 -9.59 10.01 -1.96
CA LEU A 11 -10.50 8.86 -2.02
C LEU A 11 -11.07 8.68 -3.44
N ARG A 12 -11.56 9.75 -4.07
CA ARG A 12 -12.06 9.69 -5.46
C ARG A 12 -10.99 9.25 -6.45
N ARG A 13 -9.77 9.79 -6.34
CA ARG A 13 -8.65 9.42 -7.23
C ARG A 13 -8.29 7.94 -7.13
N ASN A 14 -8.48 7.34 -5.94
CA ASN A 14 -8.24 5.92 -5.70
C ASN A 14 -9.49 5.06 -5.91
N GLY A 15 -10.55 5.60 -6.52
CA GLY A 15 -11.77 4.87 -6.86
C GLY A 15 -12.71 4.59 -5.68
N VAL A 16 -12.48 5.20 -4.51
CA VAL A 16 -13.36 5.04 -3.35
C VAL A 16 -14.57 5.96 -3.51
N ALA A 17 -15.77 5.37 -3.45
CA ALA A 17 -17.03 6.10 -3.54
C ALA A 17 -17.22 6.99 -2.31
N LEU A 18 -17.61 8.24 -2.53
CA LEU A 18 -17.91 9.18 -1.45
C LEU A 18 -19.42 9.34 -1.26
N PRO A 19 -19.87 9.59 -0.03
CA PRO A 19 -21.26 9.94 0.23
C PRO A 19 -21.61 11.26 -0.48
N ARG A 20 -22.83 11.33 -1.01
CA ARG A 20 -23.38 12.56 -1.60
C ARG A 20 -23.49 13.62 -0.50
N LEU A 21 -23.14 14.87 -0.82
CA LEU A 21 -23.28 15.98 0.12
C LEU A 21 -24.78 16.13 0.48
N PRO A 22 -25.18 16.03 1.76
CA PRO A 22 -26.55 16.28 2.17
C PRO A 22 -26.84 17.78 2.18
N ALA A 23 -28.08 18.15 1.88
CA ALA A 23 -28.53 19.54 1.90
C ALA A 23 -28.60 20.14 3.33
N GLU A 24 -28.73 19.28 4.36
CA GLU A 24 -28.93 19.69 5.76
C GLU A 24 -27.65 20.03 6.54
N GLY A 25 -26.47 19.95 5.92
CA GLY A 25 -25.25 20.45 6.55
C GLY A 25 -24.00 19.65 6.23
N THR A 26 -22.86 20.34 6.28
CA THR A 26 -21.55 19.78 5.88
C THR A 26 -20.85 19.00 6.98
N GLN A 27 -21.20 19.21 8.25
CA GLN A 27 -20.59 18.51 9.40
C GLN A 27 -20.74 16.98 9.36
N PRO A 28 -21.96 16.41 9.27
CA PRO A 28 -22.12 14.95 9.23
C PRO A 28 -21.42 14.32 8.01
N TRP A 29 -21.41 15.04 6.89
CA TRP A 29 -20.68 14.62 5.70
C TRP A 29 -19.17 14.58 5.91
N ARG A 30 -18.61 15.58 6.60
CA ARG A 30 -17.17 15.62 6.89
C ARG A 30 -16.74 14.43 7.75
N ALA A 31 -17.50 14.15 8.81
CA ALA A 31 -17.24 12.99 9.67
C ALA A 31 -17.28 11.67 8.89
N ALA A 32 -18.22 11.52 7.95
CA ALA A 32 -18.31 10.33 7.10
C ALA A 32 -17.10 10.20 6.15
N VAL A 33 -16.64 11.30 5.55
CA VAL A 33 -15.43 11.32 4.71
C VAL A 33 -14.18 10.98 5.52
N ASP A 34 -14.09 11.51 6.75
CA ASP A 34 -12.96 11.24 7.64
C ASP A 34 -12.90 9.75 8.03
N ALA A 35 -14.03 9.15 8.38
CA ALA A 35 -14.12 7.72 8.69
C ALA A 35 -13.72 6.84 7.48
N LEU A 36 -14.21 7.16 6.28
CA LEU A 36 -13.81 6.46 5.05
C LEU A 36 -12.32 6.60 4.75
N PHE A 37 -11.74 7.76 5.05
CA PHE A 37 -10.32 8.00 4.86
C PHE A 37 -9.48 7.16 5.83
N ASP A 38 -9.90 7.03 7.09
CA ASP A 38 -9.21 6.21 8.08
C ASP A 38 -9.23 4.73 7.68
N GLU A 39 -10.38 4.22 7.20
CA GLU A 39 -10.49 2.86 6.68
C GLU A 39 -9.60 2.64 5.44
N TYR A 40 -9.62 3.59 4.48
CA TYR A 40 -8.75 3.54 3.31
C TYR A 40 -7.25 3.48 3.69
N VAL A 41 -6.83 4.29 4.67
CA VAL A 41 -5.44 4.31 5.14
C VAL A 41 -5.09 3.00 5.82
N ALA A 42 -5.97 2.44 6.65
CA ALA A 42 -5.76 1.15 7.29
C ALA A 42 -5.57 0.02 6.25
N LEU A 43 -6.45 -0.05 5.25
CA LEU A 43 -6.35 -1.03 4.16
C LEU A 43 -5.06 -0.85 3.35
N ARG A 44 -4.70 0.40 3.04
CA ARG A 44 -3.46 0.70 2.31
C ARG A 44 -2.21 0.32 3.11
N ALA A 45 -2.22 0.57 4.42
CA ALA A 45 -1.12 0.18 5.31
C ALA A 45 -0.99 -1.34 5.40
N ALA A 46 -2.10 -2.07 5.54
CA ALA A 46 -2.11 -3.53 5.54
C ALA A 46 -1.55 -4.11 4.23
N ARG A 47 -1.94 -3.54 3.09
CA ARG A 47 -1.38 -3.92 1.78
C ARG A 47 0.12 -3.65 1.71
N SER A 48 0.57 -2.47 2.12
CA SER A 48 1.99 -2.11 2.09
C SER A 48 2.83 -3.02 3.00
N LEU A 49 2.29 -3.45 4.14
CA LEU A 49 2.96 -4.40 5.03
C LEU A 49 3.14 -5.74 4.34
N ARG A 50 2.08 -6.27 3.73
CA ARG A 50 2.14 -7.53 2.98
C ARG A 50 3.15 -7.47 1.83
N GLU A 51 3.13 -6.39 1.04
CA GLU A 51 4.11 -6.19 -0.05
C GLU A 51 5.56 -6.16 0.48
N ALA A 52 5.79 -5.59 1.67
CA ALA A 52 7.10 -5.59 2.30
C ALA A 52 7.53 -6.97 2.82
N GLU A 53 6.60 -7.77 3.33
CA GLU A 53 6.86 -9.15 3.76
C GLU A 53 7.19 -10.04 2.56
N GLU A 54 6.41 -9.96 1.48
CA GLU A 54 6.65 -10.67 0.22
C GLU A 54 8.03 -10.31 -0.36
N ALA A 55 8.42 -9.02 -0.32
CA ALA A 55 9.75 -8.58 -0.75
C ALA A 55 10.89 -9.17 0.10
N ARG A 56 10.72 -9.25 1.43
CA ARG A 56 11.71 -9.86 2.34
C ARG A 56 11.87 -11.36 2.10
N GLU A 57 10.78 -12.06 1.86
CA GLU A 57 10.80 -13.49 1.56
C GLU A 57 11.52 -13.75 0.23
N LEU A 58 11.19 -12.99 -0.82
CA LEU A 58 11.88 -13.06 -2.11
C LEU A 58 13.38 -12.76 -1.98
N GLU A 59 13.76 -11.76 -1.17
CA GLU A 59 15.16 -11.45 -0.91
C GLU A 59 15.90 -12.61 -0.22
N LEU A 60 15.28 -13.22 0.80
CA LEU A 60 15.86 -14.38 1.48
C LEU A 60 16.04 -15.55 0.53
N LEU A 61 15.02 -15.88 -0.27
CA LEU A 61 15.09 -16.94 -1.27
C LEU A 61 16.18 -16.68 -2.32
N SER A 62 16.29 -15.43 -2.79
CA SER A 62 17.35 -15.01 -3.72
C SER A 62 18.75 -15.20 -3.14
N ARG A 63 18.96 -14.83 -1.86
CA ARG A 63 20.23 -15.04 -1.16
C ARG A 63 20.57 -16.52 -1.00
N LEU A 64 19.59 -17.36 -0.62
CA LEU A 64 19.77 -18.80 -0.47
C LEU A 64 20.06 -19.48 -1.82
N ALA A 65 19.40 -19.05 -2.89
CA ALA A 65 19.70 -19.53 -4.24
C ALA A 65 21.14 -19.13 -4.65
N ALA A 66 21.54 -17.89 -4.39
CA ALA A 66 22.89 -17.43 -4.72
C ALA A 66 24.00 -18.20 -3.98
N THR A 67 23.75 -18.69 -2.77
CA THR A 67 24.69 -19.54 -2.03
C THR A 67 24.61 -21.01 -2.41
N SER A 68 23.47 -21.49 -2.92
CA SER A 68 23.26 -22.90 -3.27
C SER A 68 23.74 -23.29 -4.66
N TYR A 69 23.88 -22.35 -5.60
CA TYR A 69 24.59 -22.60 -6.85
C TYR A 69 26.10 -22.59 -6.60
N PRO A 70 26.82 -23.73 -6.61
CA PRO A 70 28.27 -23.69 -6.65
C PRO A 70 28.64 -22.98 -7.95
N ARG A 71 29.28 -21.82 -7.83
CA ARG A 71 29.90 -21.12 -8.95
C ARG A 71 30.92 -22.08 -9.56
N ARG A 72 30.49 -22.85 -10.57
CA ARG A 72 31.31 -23.79 -11.33
C ARG A 72 32.35 -22.93 -12.05
N ARG A 73 33.44 -22.62 -11.35
CA ARG A 73 34.64 -22.02 -11.93
C ARG A 73 35.18 -23.05 -12.90
N ILE A 74 34.81 -22.90 -14.17
CA ILE A 74 35.50 -23.56 -15.26
C ILE A 74 36.85 -22.85 -15.35
N THR A 75 37.81 -23.29 -14.55
CA THR A 75 39.23 -22.96 -14.77
C THR A 75 39.66 -23.72 -16.01
N ASN A 76 39.58 -23.05 -17.17
CA ASN A 76 40.30 -23.49 -18.35
C ASN A 76 41.79 -23.32 -18.02
N TYR A 77 42.47 -24.45 -17.79
CA TYR A 77 43.94 -24.50 -17.85
C TYR A 77 44.31 -24.47 -19.33
N ALA A 78 45.06 -23.44 -19.72
CA ALA A 78 45.75 -23.31 -21.00
C ALA A 78 47.26 -23.38 -20.76
#